data_AF-G2WJU8-F1
#
_entry.id   AF-G2WJU8-F1
#
_cell.length_a   1.000
_cell.length_b   1.000
_cell.length_c   1.000
_cell.angle_alpha   90.00
_cell.angle_beta   90.00
_cell.angle_gamma   90.00
#
_symmetry.space_group_name_H-M   'P 1'
#
loop_
_entity.id
_entity.type
_entity.pdbx_description
1 polymer ?
#
loop_
_entity_poly.entity_id
_entity_poly.type
_entity_poly.pdbx_seq_one_letter_code
_entity_poly.pdbx_strand_id
1 'polypeptide(L)'
;MSKSNTYRMLVLLEDDTKINKEDEKFLKGKPGKMHEFVDELILPFNVDELDELNTWFDKFDAEICIPNEGHIKYEISSDGLIVLMLDKEIEEVVEKVKKFVEENN
;
A
#
# COMPACT_ATOMS: atom_id res chain seq x y z
N MET A 1 1.62 6.22 27.77
CA MET A 1 1.43 6.55 26.34
C MET A 1 1.03 5.27 25.66
N SER A 2 -0.26 5.10 25.38
CA SER A 2 -0.79 3.92 24.69
C SER A 2 -0.17 3.87 23.31
N LYS A 3 0.67 2.87 23.05
CA LYS A 3 0.96 2.50 21.66
C LYS A 3 -0.38 2.07 21.10
N SER A 4 -0.99 2.88 20.24
CA SER A 4 -2.17 2.47 19.49
C SER A 4 -1.76 1.19 18.77
N ASN A 5 -2.29 0.06 19.24
CA ASN A 5 -1.95 -1.27 18.76
C ASN A 5 -2.75 -1.55 17.49
N THR A 6 -2.91 -0.53 16.65
CA THR A 6 -3.78 -0.50 15.48
C THR A 6 -2.95 -0.65 14.22
N TYR A 7 -3.57 -1.22 13.18
CA TYR A 7 -2.91 -1.36 11.91
C TYR A 7 -2.71 0.01 11.23
N ARG A 8 -1.56 0.19 10.58
CA ARG A 8 -1.22 1.37 9.78
C ARG A 8 -0.89 0.92 8.37
N MET A 9 -1.60 1.45 7.41
CA MET A 9 -1.39 1.21 5.99
C MET A 9 -0.61 2.36 5.37
N LEU A 10 0.63 2.09 4.97
CA LEU A 10 1.46 2.98 4.17
C LEU A 10 1.12 2.77 2.69
N VAL A 11 0.83 3.85 1.99
CA VAL A 11 0.54 3.84 0.56
C VAL A 11 1.74 4.41 -0.19
N LEU A 12 2.32 3.59 -1.07
CA LEU A 12 3.46 3.93 -1.90
C LEU A 12 3.11 3.74 -3.38
N LEU A 13 3.55 4.68 -4.22
CA LEU A 13 3.50 4.54 -5.66
C LEU A 13 4.85 4.04 -6.17
N GLU A 14 4.86 2.88 -6.80
CA GLU A 14 5.97 2.37 -7.59
C GLU A 14 5.88 2.92 -9.00
N ASP A 15 6.92 3.59 -9.46
CA ASP A 15 7.04 4.00 -10.85
C ASP A 15 8.09 3.13 -11.54
N ASP A 16 7.67 2.29 -12.51
CA ASP A 16 8.57 1.50 -13.36
C ASP A 16 8.98 2.31 -14.61
N THR A 17 8.96 3.66 -14.56
CA THR A 17 9.57 4.49 -15.60
C THR A 17 10.95 3.94 -15.84
N LYS A 18 11.12 3.36 -17.03
CA LYS A 18 12.41 2.93 -17.54
C LYS A 18 13.38 4.03 -17.26
N ILE A 19 14.23 3.84 -16.25
CA ILE A 19 15.28 4.77 -15.90
C ILE A 19 16.01 4.99 -17.22
N ASN A 20 15.88 6.18 -17.80
CA ASN A 20 16.64 6.51 -18.99
C ASN A 20 18.10 6.27 -18.63
N LYS A 21 18.88 5.65 -19.51
CA LYS A 21 20.29 5.27 -19.25
C LYS A 21 21.17 6.40 -18.69
N GLU A 22 20.72 7.65 -18.75
CA GLU A 22 21.36 8.80 -18.12
C GLU A 22 21.17 8.87 -16.59
N ASP A 23 20.03 8.44 -16.04
CA ASP A 23 19.76 8.41 -14.59
C ASP A 23 20.41 7.20 -13.87
N GLU A 24 20.75 6.13 -14.60
CA GLU A 24 21.52 4.99 -14.07
C GLU A 24 22.92 5.40 -13.55
N LYS A 25 23.46 6.55 -14.00
CA LYS A 25 24.76 7.04 -13.50
C LYS A 25 24.70 7.58 -12.07
N PHE A 26 23.52 7.98 -11.58
CA PHE A 26 23.35 8.51 -10.23
C PHE A 26 22.91 7.44 -9.22
N LEU A 27 22.27 6.37 -9.71
CA LEU A 27 21.82 5.25 -8.89
C LEU A 27 22.82 4.11 -8.99
N LYS A 28 23.74 4.02 -8.01
CA LYS A 28 24.70 2.91 -7.88
C LYS A 28 24.00 1.54 -7.79
N GLY A 29 23.78 0.90 -8.95
CA GLY A 29 23.75 -0.55 -9.09
C GLY A 29 22.59 -1.31 -8.42
N LYS A 30 21.41 -0.71 -8.30
CA LYS A 30 20.16 -1.46 -8.04
C LYS A 30 19.12 -1.02 -9.06
N PRO A 31 18.32 -1.94 -9.65
CA PRO A 31 17.18 -1.56 -10.48
C PRO A 31 16.28 -0.67 -9.62
N GLY A 32 16.31 0.63 -9.90
CA GLY A 32 15.80 1.66 -9.02
C GLY A 32 14.30 1.82 -9.22
N LYS A 33 13.52 0.91 -8.65
CA LYS A 33 12.10 1.17 -8.44
C LYS A 33 12.01 2.38 -7.51
N MET A 34 11.53 3.51 -8.04
CA MET A 34 11.25 4.68 -7.21
C MET A 34 9.93 4.42 -6.50
N HIS A 35 9.99 4.30 -5.17
CA HIS A 35 8.79 4.20 -4.34
C HIS A 35 8.51 5.61 -3.79
N GLU A 36 7.46 6.24 -4.29
CA GLU A 36 7.00 7.54 -3.82
C GLU A 36 5.99 7.32 -2.67
N PHE A 37 6.32 7.79 -1.47
CA PHE A 37 5.38 7.77 -0.36
C PHE A 37 4.23 8.73 -0.65
N VAL A 38 3.01 8.21 -0.64
CA VAL A 38 1.81 9.01 -0.91
C VAL A 38 1.10 9.38 0.38
N ASP A 39 0.80 8.39 1.22
CA ASP A 39 -0.04 8.60 2.39
C ASP A 39 0.12 7.52 3.46
N GLU A 40 -0.31 7.83 4.69
CA GLU A 40 -0.40 6.88 5.80
C GLU A 40 -1.85 6.87 6.32
N LEU A 41 -2.49 5.70 6.23
CA LEU A 41 -3.85 5.46 6.69
C LEU A 41 -3.82 4.63 7.97
N ILE A 42 -4.58 5.05 8.98
CA ILE A 42 -4.72 4.30 10.23
C ILE A 42 -6.03 3.53 10.13
N LEU A 43 -5.94 2.20 10.24
CA LEU A 43 -7.09 1.33 10.28
C LEU A 43 -7.65 1.27 11.72
N PRO A 44 -8.97 1.11 11.88
CA PRO A 44 -9.61 0.99 13.21
C PRO A 44 -9.35 -0.36 13.89
N PHE A 45 -8.71 -1.31 13.19
CA PHE A 45 -8.46 -2.66 13.69
C PHE A 45 -7.20 -2.72 14.54
N ASN A 46 -7.27 -3.44 15.66
CA ASN A 46 -6.09 -3.77 16.43
C ASN A 46 -5.31 -4.93 15.83
N VAL A 47 -4.01 -5.02 16.11
CA VAL A 47 -3.13 -6.14 15.73
C VAL A 47 -3.59 -7.50 16.27
N ASP A 48 -4.45 -7.51 17.29
CA ASP A 48 -5.07 -8.70 17.86
C ASP A 48 -6.31 -9.16 17.04
N GLU A 49 -6.91 -8.26 16.24
CA GLU A 49 -8.14 -8.47 15.48
C GLU A 49 -7.85 -8.93 14.04
N LEU A 50 -6.94 -9.91 13.91
CA LEU A 50 -6.44 -10.41 12.63
C LEU A 50 -7.54 -11.10 11.80
N ASP A 51 -8.52 -11.74 12.45
CA ASP A 51 -9.70 -12.32 11.80
C ASP A 51 -10.60 -11.26 11.12
N GLU A 52 -10.83 -10.13 11.80
CA GLU A 52 -11.60 -9.01 11.25
C GLU A 52 -10.83 -8.33 10.12
N LEU A 53 -9.53 -8.15 10.32
CA LEU A 53 -8.63 -7.65 9.30
C LEU A 53 -8.65 -8.53 8.05
N ASN A 54 -8.62 -9.86 8.18
CA ASN A 54 -8.72 -10.78 7.04
C ASN A 54 -10.04 -10.60 6.27
N THR A 55 -11.15 -10.46 6.99
CA THR A 55 -12.46 -10.24 6.36
C THR A 55 -12.54 -8.88 5.66
N TRP A 56 -11.90 -7.87 6.24
CA TRP A 56 -11.77 -6.55 5.64
C TRP A 56 -10.90 -6.60 4.38
N PHE A 57 -9.77 -7.30 4.43
CA PHE A 57 -8.88 -7.49 3.28
C PHE A 57 -9.54 -8.32 2.18
N ASP A 58 -10.39 -9.29 2.49
CA ASP A 58 -11.14 -10.04 1.48
C ASP A 58 -12.02 -9.11 0.63
N LYS A 59 -12.66 -8.12 1.27
CA LYS A 59 -13.43 -7.07 0.57
C LYS A 59 -12.52 -6.11 -0.18
N PHE A 60 -11.42 -5.69 0.43
CA PHE A 60 -10.43 -4.84 -0.20
C PHE A 60 -9.87 -5.50 -1.47
N ASP A 61 -9.61 -6.81 -1.42
CA ASP A 61 -9.17 -7.57 -2.57
C ASP A 61 -10.25 -7.59 -3.64
N ALA A 62 -11.49 -7.91 -3.29
CA ALA A 62 -12.60 -7.96 -4.23
C ALA A 62 -12.86 -6.62 -4.96
N GLU A 63 -12.77 -5.49 -4.24
CA GLU A 63 -13.09 -4.17 -4.79
C GLU A 63 -11.88 -3.43 -5.40
N ILE A 64 -10.67 -3.69 -4.90
CA ILE A 64 -9.47 -2.93 -5.24
C ILE A 64 -8.38 -3.81 -5.82
N CYS A 65 -8.00 -4.93 -5.19
CA CYS A 65 -6.88 -5.73 -5.68
C CYS A 65 -7.20 -6.48 -6.96
N ILE A 66 -8.31 -7.22 -7.03
CA ILE A 66 -8.74 -8.01 -8.19
C ILE A 66 -8.89 -7.14 -9.45
N PRO A 67 -9.55 -5.98 -9.45
CA PRO A 67 -9.65 -5.16 -10.65
C PRO A 67 -8.32 -4.55 -11.10
N ASN A 68 -7.34 -4.43 -10.20
CA ASN A 68 -6.01 -3.87 -10.47
C ASN A 68 -4.89 -4.93 -10.34
N GLU A 69 -5.26 -6.21 -10.49
CA GLU A 69 -4.36 -7.33 -10.27
C GLU A 69 -3.12 -7.21 -11.18
N GLY A 70 -1.92 -7.31 -10.59
CA GLY A 70 -0.65 -7.13 -11.28
C GLY A 70 -0.01 -5.75 -11.14
N HIS A 71 -0.81 -4.71 -10.82
CA HIS A 71 -0.33 -3.34 -10.57
C HIS A 71 -0.41 -2.93 -9.10
N ILE A 72 -1.07 -3.73 -8.26
CA ILE A 72 -1.18 -3.50 -6.82
C ILE A 72 -0.58 -4.67 -6.05
N LYS A 73 0.15 -4.36 -4.98
CA LYS A 73 0.75 -5.32 -4.06
C LYS A 73 0.63 -4.77 -2.65
N TYR A 74 0.47 -5.64 -1.67
CA TYR A 74 0.55 -5.23 -0.27
C TYR A 74 1.31 -6.26 0.55
N GLU A 75 1.93 -5.78 1.64
CA GLU A 75 2.61 -6.61 2.61
C GLU A 75 2.07 -6.29 4.01
N ILE A 76 1.65 -7.32 4.75
CA ILE A 76 1.13 -7.18 6.10
C ILE A 76 2.20 -7.71 7.07
N SER A 77 2.70 -6.83 7.92
CA SER A 77 3.62 -7.14 9.01
C SER A 77 2.85 -7.41 10.29
N SER A 78 3.31 -8.41 11.06
CA SER A 78 2.72 -8.78 12.36
C SER A 78 2.82 -7.70 13.44
N ASP A 79 3.60 -6.63 13.22
CA ASP A 79 3.70 -5.47 14.11
C ASP A 79 2.56 -4.45 13.92
N GLY A 80 1.64 -4.70 12.98
CA GLY A 80 0.56 -3.77 12.67
C GLY A 80 0.88 -2.81 11.53
N LEU A 81 1.86 -3.13 10.68
CA LEU A 81 2.20 -2.31 9.52
C LEU A 81 1.73 -3.00 8.25
N ILE A 82 1.00 -2.29 7.41
CA ILE A 82 0.61 -2.72 6.07
C ILE A 82 1.32 -1.79 5.10
N VAL A 83 2.00 -2.35 4.11
CA VAL A 83 2.70 -1.59 3.08
C VAL A 83 2.01 -1.89 1.76
N LEU A 84 1.21 -0.94 1.28
CA LEU A 84 0.54 -0.99 -0.01
C LEU A 84 1.40 -0.31 -1.07
N MET A 85 1.78 -1.07 -2.08
CA MET A 85 2.54 -0.64 -3.25
C MET A 85 1.61 -0.67 -4.47
N LEU A 86 1.42 0.49 -5.08
CA LEU A 86 0.59 0.67 -6.26
C LEU A 86 1.46 1.13 -7.41
N ASP A 87 1.25 0.64 -8.61
CA ASP A 87 1.95 1.17 -9.78
C ASP A 87 1.46 2.60 -10.06
N LYS A 88 2.35 3.48 -10.54
CA LYS A 88 2.02 4.85 -10.97
C LYS A 88 0.89 4.85 -12.00
N GLU A 89 0.82 3.80 -12.84
CA GLU A 89 -0.25 3.63 -13.84
C GLU A 89 -1.66 3.59 -13.22
N ILE A 90 -1.76 3.17 -11.96
CA ILE A 90 -3.02 3.09 -11.19
C ILE A 90 -3.06 4.08 -10.03
N GLU A 91 -2.40 5.23 -10.17
CA GLU A 91 -2.41 6.32 -9.16
C GLU A 91 -3.83 6.67 -8.68
N GLU A 92 -4.83 6.63 -9.56
CA GLU A 92 -6.24 6.89 -9.23
C GLU A 92 -6.82 5.90 -8.19
N VAL A 93 -6.21 4.72 -8.05
CA VAL A 93 -6.62 3.71 -7.07
C VAL A 93 -6.26 4.14 -5.66
N VAL A 94 -5.26 5.00 -5.46
CA VAL A 94 -4.95 5.59 -4.15
C VAL A 94 -6.19 6.25 -3.55
N GLU A 95 -6.94 7.02 -4.35
CA GLU A 95 -8.17 7.67 -3.87
C GLU A 95 -9.26 6.65 -3.51
N LYS A 96 -9.33 5.53 -4.25
CA LYS A 96 -10.27 4.44 -3.95
C LYS A 96 -9.90 3.75 -2.64
N VAL A 97 -8.62 3.49 -2.41
CA VAL A 97 -8.07 2.92 -1.16
C VAL A 97 -8.40 3.84 0.01
N LYS A 98 -8.12 5.13 -0.12
CA LYS A 98 -8.43 6.13 0.91
C LYS A 98 -9.91 6.11 1.27
N LYS A 99 -10.78 6.21 0.27
CA LYS A 99 -12.24 6.15 0.48
C LYS A 99 -12.68 4.84 1.11
N PHE A 100 -12.16 3.71 0.64
CA PHE A 100 -12.50 2.40 1.21
C PHE A 100 -12.11 2.31 2.68
N VAL A 101 -10.92 2.80 3.05
CA VAL A 101 -10.49 2.87 4.44
C VAL A 101 -11.38 3.81 5.25
N GLU A 102 -11.73 4.99 4.73
CA GLU A 102 -12.63 5.94 5.43
C GLU A 102 -14.06 5.40 5.60
N GLU A 103 -14.62 4.72 4.60
CA GLU A 103 -15.96 4.14 4.67
C GLU A 103 -16.04 2.90 5.56
N ASN A 104 -14.91 2.22 5.77
CA ASN A 104 -14.78 1.04 6.62
C ASN A 104 -13.95 1.32 7.90
N ASN A 105 -13.82 2.60 8.31
CA ASN A 105 -13.19 3.03 9.56
C ASN A 105 -14.19 2.99 10.73
#